data_AF-A0A0J8F6V1-F1
#
_entry.id   AF-A0A0J8F6V1-F1
#
_cell.length_a   1.000
_cell.length_b   1.000
_cell.length_c   1.000
_cell.angle_alpha   90.00
_cell.angle_beta   90.00
_cell.angle_gamma   90.00
#
_symmetry.space_group_name_H-M   'P 1'
#
loop_
_entity.id
_entity.type
_entity.pdbx_description
1 polymer ?
#
loop_
_entity_poly.entity_id
_entity_poly.type
_entity_poly.pdbx_seq_one_letter_code
_entity_poly.pdbx_strand_id
1 'polypeptide(L)'
;MEDTWSKQGLSNSHTKIANEGIELVSLTVDMMDAAGELRQTYNRLNVFDAVHLGTAYILEGPIVSIDTLYPDIDEIEHFDPRDLE
;
A
#
# COMPACT_ATOMS: atom_id res chain seq x y z
N MET A 1 -8.30 -13.32 11.72
CA MET A 1 -8.90 -11.97 11.75
C MET A 1 -10.22 -11.93 10.98
N GLU A 2 -10.35 -12.61 9.82
CA GLU A 2 -11.62 -12.76 9.10
C GLU A 2 -12.73 -13.44 9.91
N ASP A 3 -12.41 -14.47 10.70
CA ASP A 3 -13.40 -15.27 11.47
C ASP A 3 -14.18 -14.47 12.53
N THR A 4 -13.69 -13.28 12.90
CA THR A 4 -14.31 -12.39 13.89
C THR A 4 -15.28 -11.38 13.30
N TRP A 5 -15.34 -11.25 11.96
CA TRP A 5 -16.19 -10.25 11.32
C TRP A 5 -17.50 -10.86 10.87
N SER A 6 -18.62 -10.28 11.31
CA SER A 6 -19.93 -10.69 10.80
C SER A 6 -20.03 -10.42 9.29
N LYS A 7 -20.80 -11.22 8.56
CA LYS A 7 -21.05 -10.99 7.11
C LYS A 7 -21.50 -9.55 6.81
N GLN A 8 -22.26 -8.96 7.73
CA GLN A 8 -22.71 -7.58 7.63
C GLN A 8 -21.57 -6.56 7.87
N GLY A 9 -20.63 -6.90 8.75
CA GLY A 9 -19.39 -6.14 8.95
C GLY A 9 -18.52 -6.11 7.69
N LEU A 10 -18.37 -7.25 7.00
CA LEU A 10 -17.64 -7.35 5.73
C LEU A 10 -18.34 -6.59 4.60
N SER A 11 -19.67 -6.69 4.51
CA SER A 11 -20.46 -5.98 3.50
C SER A 11 -20.38 -4.45 3.60
N ASN A 12 -20.05 -3.93 4.79
CA ASN A 12 -20.03 -2.49 5.07
C ASN A 12 -18.61 -1.94 5.28
N SER A 13 -17.56 -2.72 4.97
CA SER A 13 -16.16 -2.32 5.19
C SER A 13 -15.81 -1.02 4.47
N HIS A 14 -16.26 -0.84 3.22
CA HIS A 14 -16.04 0.39 2.46
C HIS A 14 -16.58 1.63 3.17
N THR A 15 -17.76 1.55 3.78
CA THR A 15 -18.35 2.67 4.54
C THR A 15 -17.55 2.98 5.79
N LYS A 16 -17.06 1.96 6.50
CA LYS A 16 -16.22 2.16 7.69
C LYS A 16 -14.92 2.85 7.33
N ILE A 17 -14.23 2.38 6.28
CA ILE A 17 -12.98 2.97 5.79
C ILE A 17 -13.19 4.45 5.45
N ALA A 18 -14.25 4.76 4.70
CA ALA A 18 -14.59 6.14 4.35
C ALA A 18 -14.91 7.02 5.59
N ASN A 19 -15.58 6.46 6.61
CA ASN A 19 -15.90 7.20 7.83
C ASN A 19 -14.66 7.52 8.69
N GLU A 20 -13.59 6.74 8.56
CA GLU A 20 -12.28 7.03 9.17
C GLU A 20 -11.48 8.06 8.36
N GLY A 21 -12.06 8.63 7.29
CA GLY A 21 -11.38 9.58 6.41
C GLY A 21 -10.36 8.93 5.47
N ILE A 22 -10.38 7.61 5.32
CA ILE A 22 -9.47 6.88 4.45
C ILE A 22 -10.08 6.79 3.04
N GLU A 23 -9.34 7.29 2.06
CA GLU A 23 -9.70 7.19 0.65
C GLU A 23 -9.22 5.86 0.06
N LEU A 24 -10.10 5.16 -0.65
CA LEU A 24 -9.74 3.98 -1.44
C LEU A 24 -9.49 4.39 -2.88
N VAL A 25 -8.22 4.43 -3.26
CA VAL A 25 -7.80 4.79 -4.61
C VAL A 25 -7.88 3.58 -5.53
N SER A 26 -8.48 3.76 -6.72
CA SER A 26 -8.52 2.70 -7.73
C SER A 26 -7.14 2.51 -8.35
N LEU A 27 -6.74 1.25 -8.51
CA LEU A 27 -5.49 0.90 -9.18
C LEU A 27 -5.56 1.25 -10.67
N THR A 28 -4.58 2.02 -11.16
CA THR A 28 -4.51 2.47 -12.56
C THR A 28 -3.43 1.71 -13.34
N VAL A 29 -3.45 1.86 -14.68
CA VAL A 29 -2.42 1.28 -15.56
C VAL A 29 -1.05 1.90 -15.24
N ASP A 30 -0.97 3.22 -15.08
CA ASP A 30 0.28 3.91 -14.78
C ASP A 30 0.95 3.40 -13.48
N MET A 31 0.14 3.09 -12.45
CA MET A 31 0.64 2.48 -11.21
C MET A 31 1.20 1.07 -11.43
N MET A 32 0.59 0.29 -12.32
CA MET A 32 1.04 -1.06 -12.67
C MET A 32 2.31 -1.03 -13.52
N ASP A 33 2.43 -0.06 -14.43
CA ASP A 33 3.64 0.14 -15.23
C ASP A 33 4.81 0.55 -14.32
N ALA A 34 4.60 1.52 -13.42
CA ALA A 34 5.58 1.90 -12.40
C ALA A 34 6.00 0.72 -11.51
N ALA A 35 5.04 -0.11 -11.07
CA ALA A 35 5.33 -1.33 -10.32
C ALA A 35 6.23 -2.30 -11.11
N GLY A 36 6.00 -2.43 -12.42
CA GLY A 36 6.82 -3.23 -13.32
C GLY A 36 8.27 -2.73 -13.42
N GLU A 37 8.46 -1.42 -13.51
CA GLU A 37 9.77 -0.78 -13.56
C GLU A 37 10.54 -0.91 -12.24
N LEU A 38 9.87 -0.63 -11.12
CA LEU A 38 10.45 -0.75 -9.78
C LEU A 38 10.87 -2.19 -9.47
N ARG A 39 10.07 -3.17 -9.87
CA ARG A 39 10.41 -4.59 -9.68
C ARG A 39 11.62 -5.05 -10.48
N GLN A 40 11.86 -4.46 -11.66
CA GLN A 40 13.08 -4.72 -12.43
C GLN A 40 14.32 -4.09 -11.79
N THR A 41 14.13 -2.94 -11.14
CA THR A 41 15.20 -2.19 -10.45
C THR A 41 15.57 -2.85 -9.12
N TYR A 42 14.57 -3.26 -8.35
CA TYR A 42 14.71 -3.79 -7.00
C TYR A 42 14.36 -5.28 -6.96
N ASN A 43 15.36 -6.14 -7.16
CA ASN A 43 15.22 -7.61 -7.23
C ASN A 43 14.58 -8.28 -5.99
N ARG A 44 14.44 -7.57 -4.87
CA ARG A 44 13.86 -8.09 -3.62
C ARG A 44 12.34 -7.90 -3.54
N LEU A 45 11.74 -7.10 -4.42
CA LEU A 45 10.31 -6.83 -4.40
C LEU A 45 9.51 -8.03 -4.94
N ASN A 46 8.58 -8.51 -4.12
CA ASN A 46 7.55 -9.42 -4.62
C ASN A 46 6.54 -8.64 -5.49
N VAL A 47 5.67 -9.36 -6.21
CA VAL A 47 4.70 -8.74 -7.13
C VAL A 47 3.78 -7.75 -6.42
N PHE A 48 3.30 -8.08 -5.22
CA PHE A 48 2.38 -7.24 -4.47
C PHE A 48 3.10 -6.04 -3.83
N ASP A 49 4.31 -6.21 -3.29
CA ASP A 49 5.10 -5.09 -2.76
C ASP A 49 5.39 -4.07 -3.86
N ALA A 50 5.71 -4.56 -5.07
CA ALA A 50 5.92 -3.70 -6.23
C ALA A 50 4.67 -2.91 -6.61
N VAL A 51 3.46 -3.49 -6.49
CA VAL A 51 2.20 -2.77 -6.72
C VAL A 51 2.02 -1.65 -5.70
N HIS A 52 2.24 -1.91 -4.41
CA HIS A 52 2.15 -0.86 -3.38
C HIS A 52 3.15 0.28 -3.66
N LEU A 53 4.37 -0.05 -4.06
CA LEU A 53 5.40 0.93 -4.42
C LEU A 53 5.09 1.70 -5.70
N GLY A 54 4.63 1.04 -6.76
CA GLY A 54 4.22 1.72 -7.98
C GLY A 54 3.06 2.68 -7.75
N THR A 55 2.10 2.30 -6.89
CA THR A 55 1.03 3.19 -6.45
C THR A 55 1.56 4.39 -5.66
N ALA A 56 2.41 4.15 -4.65
CA ALA A 56 2.99 5.22 -3.83
C ALA A 56 3.83 6.20 -4.66
N TYR A 57 4.62 5.68 -5.60
CA TYR A 57 5.43 6.45 -6.54
C TYR A 57 4.58 7.39 -7.39
N ILE A 58 3.52 6.87 -8.04
CA ILE A 58 2.63 7.68 -8.90
C ILE A 58 1.83 8.71 -8.12
N LEU A 59 1.45 8.39 -6.87
CA LEU A 59 0.73 9.31 -6.00
C LEU A 59 1.63 10.29 -5.25
N GLU A 60 2.96 10.18 -5.40
CA GLU A 60 3.96 10.95 -4.64
C GLU A 60 3.70 10.88 -3.12
N GLY A 61 3.24 9.72 -2.65
CA GLY A 61 2.81 9.49 -1.27
C GLY A 61 3.75 8.55 -0.52
N PRO A 62 3.82 8.65 0.82
CA PRO A 62 4.63 7.74 1.60
C PRO A 62 3.99 6.35 1.71
N ILE A 63 4.80 5.34 2.01
CA ILE A 63 4.33 4.03 2.45
C ILE A 63 4.37 3.96 3.97
N VAL A 64 3.21 3.66 4.56
CA VAL A 64 3.13 3.31 5.98
C VAL A 64 3.10 1.80 6.10
N SER A 65 4.16 1.19 6.65
CA SER A 65 4.25 -0.27 6.77
C SER A 65 5.21 -0.70 7.89
N ILE A 66 4.91 -1.85 8.51
CA ILE A 66 5.82 -2.54 9.43
C ILE A 66 6.87 -3.41 8.72
N ASP A 67 6.74 -3.53 7.40
CA ASP A 67 7.60 -4.38 6.58
C ASP A 67 8.94 -3.69 6.34
N THR A 68 10.02 -4.40 6.69
CA THR A 68 11.41 -3.97 6.47
C THR A 68 11.91 -4.26 5.07
N LEU A 69 11.07 -4.87 4.21
CA LEU A 69 11.42 -5.22 2.84
C LEU A 69 11.34 -4.06 1.86
N TYR A 70 10.60 -3.00 2.19
CA TYR A 70 10.70 -1.75 1.46
C TYR A 70 12.16 -1.31 1.61
N PRO A 71 12.97 -1.38 0.54
CA PRO A 71 14.33 -0.87 0.58
C PRO A 71 14.27 0.61 0.96
N ASP A 72 15.41 1.18 1.34
CA ASP A 72 15.66 2.61 1.14
C ASP A 72 15.52 2.89 -0.37
N ILE A 73 14.28 2.97 -0.86
CA ILE A 73 13.94 3.41 -2.19
C ILE A 73 14.02 4.91 -2.07
N ASP A 74 15.09 5.49 -2.63
CA ASP A 74 15.40 6.91 -2.51
C ASP A 74 14.20 7.79 -2.92
N GLU A 75 13.31 7.27 -3.77
CA GLU A 75 12.14 7.96 -4.29
C GLU A 75 10.88 7.91 -3.41
N ILE A 76 10.81 7.04 -2.40
CA ILE A 76 9.58 6.82 -1.61
C ILE A 76 9.88 6.83 -0.12
N GLU A 77 9.26 7.78 0.59
CA GLU A 77 9.36 7.86 2.05
C GLU A 77 8.62 6.68 2.71
N HIS A 78 9.28 6.02 3.66
CA HIS A 78 8.73 4.91 4.42
C HIS A 78 8.57 5.30 5.90
N PHE A 79 7.38 5.04 6.45
CA PHE A 79 7.08 5.21 7.87
C PHE A 79 6.67 3.87 8.49
N ASP A 80 7.36 3.49 9.58
CA ASP A 80 6.89 2.41 10.43
C ASP A 80 5.86 2.96 11.44
N PRO A 81 4.59 2.52 11.41
CA PRO A 81 3.57 3.03 12.33
C PRO A 81 3.86 2.65 13.80
N ARG A 82 4.79 1.74 14.07
CA ARG A 82 5.23 1.38 15.44
C ARG A 82 6.16 2.43 16.05
N ASP A 83 6.70 3.33 15.25
CA ASP A 83 7.56 4.43 15.70
C ASP A 83 6.75 5.67 16.11
N LEU A 84 5.41 5.62 16.00
CA LEU A 84 4.51 6.65 16.48
C LEU A 84 4.31 6.49 18.01
N GLU A 85 4.59 7.54 18.78
CA GLU A 85 4.35 7.61 20.23
C GLU A 85 2.86 7.61 20.61
#